data_AF-A0AAN6Y1S9-F1
#
_entry.id   AF-A0AAN6Y1S9-F1
#
_cell.length_a   1.000
_cell.length_b   1.000
_cell.length_c   1.000
_cell.angle_alpha   90.00
_cell.angle_beta   90.00
_cell.angle_gamma   90.00
#
_symmetry.space_group_name_H-M   'P 1'
#
loop_
_entity.id
_entity.type
_entity.pdbx_description
1 polymer ?
#
loop_
_entity_poly.entity_id
_entity_poly.type
_entity_poly.pdbx_seq_one_letter_code
_entity_poly.pdbx_strand_id
1 'polypeptide(L)'
;MPKRKSTTVAEVAAPSRRRSLRLSSGQSLQDDESATTTPVSVEPSSKKEVEASEPEPAAEEVEESSEPPAKRSRTSRTQKQIPTSKKSAQGAKPTSNESENTSSTRNYWLLKAEPETRLENGKDVSFSIDDLASKTEPEPWDGIRNYVARNNLRAMKKGDLAFFYHSNCKEPGIVGTMEIVREHEPDLSAHDSKAPYYDPKSKPADPKWSVVHVEFRSKFAEPIGLKELRTMGDGPGKPLANMQLLKQSRLSVSKVSSEEWEYLIGVAESRGKVITKK
;
A
#
# COMPACT_ATOMS: atom_id res chain seq x y z
N MET A 1 -36.43 -45.07 -27.97
CA MET A 1 -36.09 -45.54 -29.34
C MET A 1 -35.97 -44.34 -30.27
N PRO A 2 -35.03 -44.38 -31.24
CA PRO A 2 -34.39 -43.19 -31.84
C PRO A 2 -34.80 -42.93 -33.30
N LYS A 3 -34.35 -41.80 -33.89
CA LYS A 3 -34.00 -41.52 -35.32
C LYS A 3 -34.04 -39.99 -35.53
N ARG A 4 -33.13 -39.25 -36.19
CA ARG A 4 -32.04 -39.45 -37.17
C ARG A 4 -31.12 -38.19 -37.08
N LYS A 5 -29.77 -38.28 -37.09
CA LYS A 5 -28.81 -38.23 -38.23
C LYS A 5 -29.06 -37.03 -39.18
N SER A 6 -28.12 -36.16 -39.54
CA SER A 6 -26.76 -36.36 -40.10
C SER A 6 -25.95 -35.03 -40.13
N THR A 7 -24.63 -35.01 -39.84
CA THR A 7 -23.48 -34.89 -40.79
C THR A 7 -23.43 -33.53 -41.52
N THR A 8 -22.39 -32.69 -41.37
CA THR A 8 -21.16 -32.68 -42.20
C THR A 8 -19.91 -32.16 -41.48
N VAL A 9 -18.75 -32.62 -41.97
CA VAL A 9 -17.34 -32.47 -41.53
C VAL A 9 -16.64 -31.31 -42.27
N ALA A 10 -15.41 -30.97 -41.81
CA ALA A 10 -14.29 -30.32 -42.52
C ALA A 10 -14.20 -28.78 -42.36
N GLU A 11 -13.05 -28.10 -42.17
CA GLU A 11 -11.63 -28.47 -42.08
C GLU A 11 -10.80 -27.21 -41.72
N VAL A 12 -9.76 -27.43 -40.92
CA VAL A 12 -8.47 -26.73 -40.69
C VAL A 12 -8.15 -25.43 -41.47
N ALA A 13 -7.69 -24.38 -40.76
CA ALA A 13 -6.52 -23.55 -41.13
C ALA A 13 -6.24 -22.36 -40.18
N ALA A 14 -5.09 -22.39 -39.50
CA ALA A 14 -4.23 -21.24 -39.17
C ALA A 14 -2.85 -21.55 -39.80
N PRO A 15 -1.91 -20.61 -40.06
CA PRO A 15 -1.73 -19.27 -39.47
C PRO A 15 -1.35 -18.18 -40.50
N SER A 16 -1.17 -16.94 -40.05
CA SER A 16 -0.45 -15.92 -40.85
C SER A 16 0.47 -15.07 -39.98
N ARG A 17 1.77 -15.28 -40.21
CA ARG A 17 2.89 -14.46 -39.75
C ARG A 17 2.85 -13.10 -40.45
N ARG A 18 3.01 -12.00 -39.71
CA ARG A 18 3.46 -10.74 -40.30
C ARG A 18 4.98 -10.61 -40.15
N ARG A 19 5.58 -10.27 -41.29
CA ARG A 19 7.01 -10.25 -41.59
C ARG A 19 7.63 -8.91 -41.20
N SER A 20 8.89 -8.99 -40.81
CA SER A 20 9.85 -7.93 -40.53
C SER A 20 10.05 -6.94 -41.69
N LEU A 21 10.42 -5.69 -41.34
CA LEU A 21 11.31 -4.86 -42.15
C LEU A 21 12.52 -4.47 -41.30
N ARG A 22 13.66 -5.08 -41.62
CA ARG A 22 15.00 -4.75 -41.15
C ARG A 22 15.70 -4.19 -42.39
N LEU A 23 16.17 -2.95 -42.34
CA LEU A 23 17.07 -2.40 -43.36
C LEU A 23 18.45 -2.28 -42.71
N SER A 24 19.37 -3.06 -43.25
CA SER A 24 20.81 -2.97 -43.05
C SER A 24 21.46 -3.11 -44.42
N SER A 25 22.21 -2.09 -44.83
CA SER A 25 23.27 -2.09 -45.87
C SER A 25 23.94 -0.71 -45.72
N GLY A 26 25.25 -0.53 -45.70
CA GLY A 26 26.40 -1.39 -45.92
C GLY A 26 27.68 -0.53 -45.75
N GLN A 27 28.80 -1.21 -45.54
CA GLN A 27 30.14 -0.70 -45.21
C GLN A 27 30.85 0.08 -46.33
N SER A 28 31.82 0.93 -45.94
CA SER A 28 33.26 0.95 -46.35
C SER A 28 33.90 2.25 -45.79
N LEU A 29 34.88 2.21 -44.88
CA LEU A 29 36.33 1.90 -44.95
C LEU A 29 37.21 3.01 -45.60
N GLN A 30 38.30 3.34 -44.88
CA GLN A 30 39.54 4.07 -45.23
C GLN A 30 39.44 5.62 -45.24
N ASP A 31 40.40 6.45 -44.83
CA ASP A 31 41.69 6.38 -44.13
C ASP A 31 42.07 7.87 -43.82
N ASP A 32 43.18 8.09 -43.11
CA ASP A 32 44.05 9.30 -43.14
C ASP A 32 43.92 10.43 -42.07
N GLU A 33 44.83 10.32 -41.09
CA GLU A 33 45.88 11.26 -40.66
C GLU A 33 45.71 12.80 -40.46
N SER A 34 46.43 13.27 -39.42
CA SER A 34 46.99 14.61 -39.12
C SER A 34 46.03 15.70 -38.59
N ALA A 35 46.13 16.20 -37.35
CA ALA A 35 47.19 16.96 -36.64
C ALA A 35 46.98 18.49 -36.71
N THR A 36 47.05 19.12 -35.51
CA THR A 36 47.29 20.56 -35.24
C THR A 36 46.13 21.52 -35.62
N THR A 37 45.75 22.57 -34.88
CA THR A 37 46.43 23.47 -33.93
C THR A 37 45.35 24.29 -33.17
N THR A 38 45.69 24.82 -32.00
CA THR A 38 44.94 25.69 -31.07
C THR A 38 44.76 27.15 -31.58
N PRO A 39 44.46 28.15 -30.73
CA PRO A 39 43.15 28.61 -30.22
C PRO A 39 42.88 30.10 -30.62
N VAL A 40 41.79 30.75 -30.19
CA VAL A 40 41.76 32.20 -29.80
C VAL A 40 40.42 32.54 -29.10
N SER A 41 40.54 33.05 -27.87
CA SER A 41 39.54 33.81 -27.11
C SER A 41 39.36 35.22 -27.66
N VAL A 42 38.13 35.76 -27.71
CA VAL A 42 37.83 37.17 -27.36
C VAL A 42 36.35 37.33 -26.97
N GLU A 43 36.09 37.60 -25.69
CA GLU A 43 34.96 38.40 -25.17
C GLU A 43 35.45 39.87 -25.02
N PRO A 44 34.65 40.88 -24.57
CA PRO A 44 33.19 41.12 -24.61
C PRO A 44 32.86 42.58 -25.03
N SER A 45 31.58 42.99 -25.17
CA SER A 45 31.16 44.37 -24.84
C SER A 45 29.64 44.63 -24.82
N SER A 46 29.19 45.21 -23.69
CA SER A 46 28.23 46.32 -23.52
C SER A 46 26.73 46.11 -23.81
N LYS A 47 25.88 46.05 -22.76
CA LYS A 47 25.23 47.15 -22.00
C LYS A 47 24.03 47.82 -22.71
N LYS A 48 22.84 47.70 -22.12
CA LYS A 48 21.99 48.85 -21.75
C LYS A 48 20.89 48.50 -20.74
N GLU A 49 20.83 49.28 -19.67
CA GLU A 49 19.80 49.39 -18.63
C GLU A 49 18.55 50.15 -19.11
N VAL A 50 17.41 49.83 -18.51
CA VAL A 50 16.35 50.73 -17.97
C VAL A 50 15.32 49.85 -17.24
N GLU A 51 14.52 50.24 -16.25
CA GLU A 51 14.51 51.18 -15.12
C GLU A 51 13.17 50.89 -14.40
N ALA A 52 13.08 51.19 -13.12
CA ALA A 52 12.02 50.79 -12.17
C ALA A 52 10.67 51.52 -12.32
N SER A 53 9.61 50.95 -11.72
CA SER A 53 8.58 51.71 -10.98
C SER A 53 7.58 50.81 -10.23
N GLU A 54 7.62 50.83 -8.89
CA GLU A 54 6.43 50.74 -8.03
C GLU A 54 5.63 52.06 -8.11
N PRO A 55 4.33 52.05 -7.75
CA PRO A 55 3.97 52.70 -6.47
C PRO A 55 2.77 52.07 -5.71
N GLU A 56 2.88 52.07 -4.37
CA GLU A 56 1.78 52.26 -3.39
C GLU A 56 1.77 53.77 -2.97
N PRO A 57 0.83 54.36 -2.18
CA PRO A 57 -0.19 53.77 -1.27
C PRO A 57 -1.57 54.50 -1.24
N ALA A 58 -2.54 54.02 -0.45
CA ALA A 58 -3.41 54.83 0.45
C ALA A 58 -4.49 53.99 1.18
N ALA A 59 -4.71 54.35 2.45
CA ALA A 59 -5.57 53.73 3.45
C ALA A 59 -7.02 54.24 3.46
N GLU A 60 -7.97 53.47 4.03
CA GLU A 60 -8.90 53.94 5.08
C GLU A 60 -9.72 52.78 5.73
N GLU A 61 -9.99 52.96 7.03
CA GLU A 61 -10.76 52.14 8.00
C GLU A 61 -12.29 52.20 7.67
N VAL A 62 -13.26 51.46 8.24
CA VAL A 62 -13.68 51.34 9.66
C VAL A 62 -14.78 50.26 9.83
N GLU A 63 -14.82 49.69 11.05
CA GLU A 63 -15.98 49.21 11.86
C GLU A 63 -16.85 48.01 11.42
N GLU A 64 -17.51 47.21 12.27
CA GLU A 64 -17.51 46.88 13.71
C GLU A 64 -18.64 45.83 13.95
N SER A 65 -18.48 44.93 14.93
CA SER A 65 -19.54 44.15 15.66
C SER A 65 -20.29 43.02 14.90
N SER A 66 -20.73 41.90 15.47
CA SER A 66 -20.90 41.41 16.86
C SER A 66 -21.24 39.89 16.84
N GLU A 67 -20.70 39.12 17.79
CA GLU A 67 -21.34 37.94 18.42
C GLU A 67 -21.79 38.34 19.84
N PRO A 68 -22.52 37.53 20.65
CA PRO A 68 -23.51 36.48 20.42
C PRO A 68 -24.82 36.80 21.24
N PRO A 69 -25.73 35.84 21.52
CA PRO A 69 -25.84 35.48 22.94
C PRO A 69 -26.25 34.02 23.24
N ALA A 70 -25.81 33.56 24.41
CA ALA A 70 -26.43 32.49 25.20
C ALA A 70 -27.27 33.09 26.34
N LYS A 71 -28.38 32.43 26.74
CA LYS A 71 -28.76 32.14 28.15
C LYS A 71 -30.19 31.58 28.33
N ARG A 72 -30.25 30.45 29.08
CA ARG A 72 -31.16 30.13 30.23
C ARG A 72 -32.68 29.96 29.94
N SER A 73 -33.46 29.08 30.59
CA SER A 73 -33.38 28.37 31.89
C SER A 73 -34.59 27.43 32.10
N ARG A 74 -34.42 26.42 32.99
CA ARG A 74 -35.40 25.81 33.97
C ARG A 74 -36.68 25.17 33.40
N THR A 75 -37.28 24.07 33.87
CA THR A 75 -37.46 23.34 35.15
C THR A 75 -38.26 22.07 34.76
N SER A 76 -38.09 20.84 35.29
CA SER A 76 -38.67 20.26 36.52
C SER A 76 -38.37 18.73 36.49
N ARG A 77 -37.74 18.11 37.49
CA ARG A 77 -38.32 17.40 38.66
C ARG A 77 -39.60 16.57 38.36
N THR A 78 -39.47 15.23 38.33
CA THR A 78 -40.37 14.27 39.01
C THR A 78 -39.72 12.88 39.06
N GLN A 79 -39.69 12.30 40.28
CA GLN A 79 -39.29 10.94 40.62
C GLN A 79 -40.42 9.93 40.35
N LYS A 80 -40.06 8.72 39.91
CA LYS A 80 -40.72 7.41 40.14
C LYS A 80 -39.99 6.39 39.25
N GLN A 81 -39.67 5.16 39.61
CA GLN A 81 -39.93 4.33 40.79
C GLN A 81 -39.02 3.09 40.60
N ILE A 82 -38.42 2.61 41.69
CA ILE A 82 -37.72 1.32 41.75
C ILE A 82 -38.76 0.25 42.10
N PRO A 83 -38.73 -0.95 41.49
CA PRO A 83 -39.17 -2.15 42.16
C PRO A 83 -37.98 -3.07 42.43
N THR A 84 -37.77 -3.28 43.72
CA THR A 84 -36.98 -4.32 44.35
C THR A 84 -37.51 -5.70 43.99
N SER A 85 -36.66 -6.59 43.48
CA SER A 85 -36.90 -8.04 43.49
C SER A 85 -35.80 -8.77 44.25
N LYS A 86 -36.27 -9.68 45.09
CA LYS A 86 -35.59 -10.39 46.16
C LYS A 86 -34.53 -11.35 45.64
N LYS A 87 -33.41 -11.44 46.38
CA LYS A 87 -32.36 -12.46 46.22
C LYS A 87 -32.57 -13.51 47.32
N SER A 88 -32.87 -14.74 46.90
CA SER A 88 -32.86 -15.94 47.75
C SER A 88 -31.63 -16.78 47.39
N ALA A 89 -30.94 -17.29 48.40
CA ALA A 89 -29.81 -18.19 48.28
C ALA A 89 -30.26 -19.62 47.92
N GLN A 90 -29.45 -20.36 47.14
CA GLN A 90 -28.73 -21.58 47.56
C GLN A 90 -27.98 -22.16 46.36
N GLY A 91 -26.80 -22.73 46.59
CA GLY A 91 -25.82 -23.08 45.56
C GLY A 91 -26.01 -24.42 44.86
N ALA A 92 -25.25 -24.57 43.78
CA ALA A 92 -24.71 -25.84 43.28
C ALA A 92 -23.50 -25.49 42.38
N LYS A 93 -22.36 -26.14 42.60
CA LYS A 93 -21.25 -26.18 41.64
C LYS A 93 -21.77 -26.72 40.30
N PRO A 94 -21.24 -26.22 39.18
CA PRO A 94 -20.55 -27.14 38.31
C PRO A 94 -19.14 -26.65 38.01
N THR A 95 -18.20 -27.57 38.21
CA THR A 95 -16.92 -27.62 37.52
C THR A 95 -17.18 -27.72 36.02
N SER A 96 -16.82 -26.70 35.26
CA SER A 96 -16.62 -26.79 33.82
C SER A 96 -15.44 -25.91 33.46
N ASN A 97 -14.44 -26.52 32.84
CA ASN A 97 -13.21 -25.92 32.34
C ASN A 97 -13.47 -24.57 31.65
N GLU A 98 -13.10 -23.49 32.33
CA GLU A 98 -12.82 -22.22 31.70
C GLU A 98 -11.35 -22.26 31.28
N SER A 99 -11.09 -23.00 30.18
CA SER A 99 -9.96 -22.63 29.35
C SER A 99 -10.38 -21.31 28.71
N GLU A 100 -10.03 -20.22 29.37
CA GLU A 100 -9.99 -18.88 28.79
C GLU A 100 -9.04 -18.93 27.60
N ASN A 101 -9.54 -19.43 26.46
CA ASN A 101 -8.95 -19.16 25.17
C ASN A 101 -9.27 -17.69 24.85
N THR A 102 -8.54 -16.80 25.52
CA THR A 102 -8.35 -15.42 25.07
C THR A 102 -7.45 -15.46 23.83
N SER A 103 -7.89 -16.18 22.80
CA SER A 103 -7.44 -15.93 21.45
C SER A 103 -7.99 -14.55 21.10
N SER A 104 -7.23 -13.52 21.46
CA SER A 104 -7.35 -12.22 20.82
C SER A 104 -7.33 -12.53 19.32
N THR A 105 -8.46 -12.37 18.64
CA THR A 105 -8.57 -12.66 17.22
C THR A 105 -7.68 -11.67 16.48
N ARG A 106 -6.43 -12.07 16.26
CA ARG A 106 -5.42 -11.33 15.52
C ARG A 106 -5.93 -11.08 14.11
N ASN A 107 -5.76 -9.86 13.59
CA ASN A 107 -6.10 -9.58 12.21
C ASN A 107 -4.89 -9.85 11.30
N TYR A 108 -5.21 -10.17 10.04
CA TYR A 108 -4.23 -10.44 9.01
C TYR A 108 -4.37 -9.46 7.85
N TRP A 109 -3.22 -9.10 7.29
CA TRP A 109 -3.12 -8.06 6.28
C TRP A 109 -2.18 -8.47 5.16
N LEU A 110 -2.21 -7.71 4.07
CA LEU A 110 -1.23 -7.79 2.99
C LEU A 110 -0.87 -6.37 2.58
N LEU A 111 0.43 -6.09 2.56
CA LEU A 111 0.98 -4.78 2.23
C LEU A 111 1.95 -4.95 1.05
N LYS A 112 1.79 -4.09 0.05
CA LYS A 112 2.61 -4.10 -1.17
C LYS A 112 3.78 -3.13 -1.05
N ALA A 113 4.95 -3.57 -1.48
CA ALA A 113 6.12 -2.73 -1.74
C ALA A 113 6.75 -3.14 -3.08
N GLU A 114 7.62 -2.29 -3.62
CA GLU A 114 8.26 -2.53 -4.92
C GLU A 114 9.72 -2.89 -4.69
N PRO A 115 10.20 -4.09 -5.04
CA PRO A 115 11.58 -4.47 -4.78
C PRO A 115 12.58 -3.92 -5.82
N GLU A 116 12.10 -3.52 -7.00
CA GLU A 116 12.93 -3.01 -8.10
C GLU A 116 12.93 -1.48 -8.09
N THR A 117 14.02 -0.87 -8.57
CA THR A 117 14.15 0.60 -8.67
C THR A 117 13.01 1.21 -9.47
N ARG A 118 12.36 2.21 -8.87
CA ARG A 118 11.39 3.08 -9.54
C ARG A 118 11.50 4.47 -8.96
N LEU A 119 11.58 5.48 -9.83
CA LEU A 119 11.65 6.87 -9.39
C LEU A 119 10.23 7.44 -9.25
N GLU A 120 9.95 7.99 -8.07
CA GLU A 120 8.79 8.84 -7.79
C GLU A 120 9.31 10.23 -7.39
N ASN A 121 8.94 11.27 -8.12
CA ASN A 121 9.45 12.64 -7.90
C ASN A 121 10.99 12.72 -7.75
N GLY A 122 11.71 11.92 -8.54
CA GLY A 122 13.18 11.88 -8.54
C GLY A 122 13.80 11.12 -7.36
N LYS A 123 13.01 10.41 -6.56
CA LYS A 123 13.46 9.56 -5.46
C LYS A 123 13.20 8.09 -5.78
N ASP A 124 14.18 7.23 -5.54
CA ASP A 124 13.96 5.79 -5.61
C ASP A 124 13.08 5.35 -4.45
N VAL A 125 12.03 4.58 -4.77
CA VAL A 125 11.07 4.04 -3.79
C VAL A 125 11.16 2.53 -3.67
N SER A 126 12.25 1.92 -4.16
CA SER A 126 12.49 0.48 -4.00
C SER A 126 12.59 0.11 -2.53
N PHE A 127 11.81 -0.88 -2.11
CA PHE A 127 11.82 -1.47 -0.79
C PHE A 127 11.44 -2.95 -0.85
N SER A 128 12.42 -3.82 -0.61
CA SER A 128 12.27 -5.27 -0.61
C SER A 128 12.09 -5.83 0.80
N ILE A 129 11.82 -7.14 0.90
CA ILE A 129 11.74 -7.80 2.20
C ILE A 129 13.12 -7.94 2.86
N ASP A 130 14.19 -7.97 2.06
CA ASP A 130 15.55 -8.02 2.56
C ASP A 130 15.94 -6.66 3.16
N ASP A 131 15.46 -5.56 2.57
CA ASP A 131 15.63 -4.23 3.15
C ASP A 131 14.92 -4.16 4.51
N LEU A 132 13.67 -4.64 4.61
CA LEU A 132 12.97 -4.73 5.90
C LEU A 132 13.70 -5.63 6.90
N ALA A 133 14.24 -6.77 6.47
CA ALA A 133 15.00 -7.67 7.32
C ALA A 133 16.31 -7.05 7.85
N SER A 134 16.88 -6.09 7.11
CA SER A 134 18.08 -5.36 7.51
C SER A 134 17.82 -4.24 8.53
N LYS A 135 16.55 -3.85 8.74
CA LYS A 135 16.19 -2.78 9.69
C LYS A 135 16.39 -3.24 11.13
N THR A 136 17.01 -2.37 11.93
CA THR A 136 17.21 -2.58 13.38
C THR A 136 16.10 -2.00 14.23
N GLU A 137 15.29 -1.09 13.66
CA GLU A 137 14.16 -0.43 14.31
C GLU A 137 12.88 -0.68 13.50
N PRO A 138 11.69 -0.52 14.12
CA PRO A 138 10.42 -0.59 13.39
C PRO A 138 10.37 0.34 12.19
N GLU A 139 10.04 -0.19 11.02
CA GLU A 139 9.97 0.60 9.78
C GLU A 139 8.60 1.23 9.60
N PRO A 140 8.49 2.55 9.38
CA PRO A 140 7.23 3.16 8.99
C PRO A 140 6.79 2.70 7.59
N TRP A 141 5.57 2.16 7.48
CA TRP A 141 4.97 1.81 6.19
C TRP A 141 4.32 3.02 5.48
N ASP A 142 5.17 3.97 5.08
CA ASP A 142 4.76 5.28 4.57
C ASP A 142 4.27 5.26 3.11
N GLY A 143 4.04 6.44 2.52
CA GLY A 143 3.73 6.58 1.10
C GLY A 143 2.32 6.15 0.68
N ILE A 144 1.47 5.73 1.61
CA ILE A 144 0.07 5.37 1.32
C ILE A 144 -0.75 6.62 0.99
N ARG A 145 -1.20 6.72 -0.27
CA ARG A 145 -2.05 7.82 -0.80
C ARG A 145 -3.42 7.37 -1.32
N ASN A 146 -3.87 6.19 -0.91
CA ASN A 146 -5.20 5.67 -1.19
C ASN A 146 -6.04 5.67 0.11
N TYR A 147 -7.24 6.25 0.08
CA TYR A 147 -8.10 6.38 1.26
C TYR A 147 -8.53 5.04 1.88
N VAL A 148 -8.82 4.03 1.06
CA VAL A 148 -9.19 2.68 1.55
C VAL A 148 -7.97 2.03 2.20
N ALA A 149 -6.81 2.10 1.56
CA ALA A 149 -5.56 1.58 2.11
C ALA A 149 -5.20 2.27 3.44
N ARG A 150 -5.35 3.59 3.51
CA ARG A 150 -5.17 4.37 4.75
C ARG A 150 -6.13 3.91 5.84
N ASN A 151 -7.40 3.70 5.52
CA ASN A 151 -8.37 3.23 6.50
C ASN A 151 -8.02 1.82 7.00
N ASN A 152 -7.47 0.96 6.14
CA ASN A 152 -6.93 -0.34 6.56
C ASN A 152 -5.75 -0.17 7.51
N LEU A 153 -4.79 0.73 7.24
CA LEU A 153 -3.70 1.04 8.18
C LEU A 153 -4.23 1.49 9.54
N ARG A 154 -5.24 2.37 9.57
CA ARG A 154 -5.85 2.85 10.83
C ARG A 154 -6.58 1.76 11.62
N ALA A 155 -7.01 0.70 10.95
CA ALA A 155 -7.68 -0.44 11.56
C ALA A 155 -6.72 -1.49 12.13
N MET A 156 -5.43 -1.44 11.78
CA MET A 156 -4.42 -2.36 12.29
C MET A 156 -4.17 -2.16 13.77
N LYS A 157 -3.89 -3.27 14.45
CA LYS A 157 -3.54 -3.32 15.87
C LYS A 157 -2.14 -3.86 16.07
N LYS A 158 -1.51 -3.42 17.18
CA LYS A 158 -0.21 -3.97 17.56
C LYS A 158 -0.33 -5.49 17.74
N GLY A 159 0.58 -6.24 17.13
CA GLY A 159 0.57 -7.69 17.10
C GLY A 159 -0.22 -8.30 15.94
N ASP A 160 -0.89 -7.51 15.09
CA ASP A 160 -1.42 -8.00 13.81
C ASP A 160 -0.28 -8.45 12.89
N LEU A 161 -0.55 -9.43 12.04
CA LEU A 161 0.42 -9.94 11.07
C LEU A 161 0.06 -9.53 9.65
N ALA A 162 1.09 -9.39 8.81
CA ALA A 162 0.94 -8.99 7.43
C ALA A 162 1.83 -9.82 6.50
N PHE A 163 1.32 -10.13 5.31
CA PHE A 163 2.13 -10.59 4.20
C PHE A 163 2.86 -9.40 3.57
N PHE A 164 4.16 -9.57 3.33
CA PHE A 164 4.95 -8.67 2.49
C PHE A 164 4.79 -9.12 1.04
N TYR A 165 4.21 -8.25 0.20
CA TYR A 165 3.96 -8.54 -1.21
C TYR A 165 4.87 -7.69 -2.11
N HIS A 166 5.69 -8.36 -2.93
CA HIS A 166 6.46 -7.71 -4.00
C HIS A 166 5.53 -7.37 -5.16
N SER A 167 5.43 -6.08 -5.47
CA SER A 167 4.60 -5.53 -6.54
C SER A 167 5.46 -4.79 -7.56
N ASN A 168 4.89 -4.54 -8.74
CA ASN A 168 5.54 -3.80 -9.83
C ASN A 168 6.96 -4.27 -10.19
N CYS A 169 7.19 -5.58 -10.09
CA CYS A 169 8.46 -6.22 -10.42
C CYS A 169 8.22 -7.36 -11.41
N LYS A 170 9.31 -7.96 -11.91
CA LYS A 170 9.24 -9.09 -12.85
C LYS A 170 8.47 -10.29 -12.30
N GLU A 171 8.61 -10.56 -11.00
CA GLU A 171 8.03 -11.73 -10.32
C GLU A 171 7.18 -11.30 -9.10
N PRO A 172 5.98 -10.75 -9.33
CA PRO A 172 5.16 -10.25 -8.24
C PRO A 172 4.56 -11.40 -7.43
N GLY A 173 4.53 -11.27 -6.11
CA GLY A 173 4.07 -12.33 -5.22
C GLY A 173 4.27 -12.03 -3.74
N ILE A 174 3.78 -12.94 -2.90
CA ILE A 174 4.02 -12.90 -1.45
C ILE A 174 5.39 -13.51 -1.17
N VAL A 175 6.25 -12.77 -0.48
CA VAL A 175 7.65 -13.16 -0.24
C VAL A 175 7.98 -13.44 1.22
N GLY A 176 7.06 -13.15 2.13
CA GLY A 176 7.24 -13.40 3.56
C GLY A 176 6.22 -12.69 4.42
N THR A 177 6.53 -12.58 5.71
CA THR A 177 5.66 -12.00 6.73
C THR A 177 6.35 -10.94 7.57
N MET A 178 5.54 -10.06 8.13
CA MET A 178 5.92 -9.01 9.06
C MET A 178 4.82 -8.82 10.11
N GLU A 179 5.14 -8.10 11.18
CA GLU A 179 4.19 -7.77 12.27
C GLU A 179 4.02 -6.26 12.39
N ILE A 180 2.80 -5.82 12.70
CA ILE A 180 2.52 -4.45 13.09
C ILE A 180 2.95 -4.27 14.56
N VAL A 181 4.01 -3.50 14.79
CA VAL A 181 4.56 -3.29 16.16
C VAL A 181 4.16 -1.94 16.76
N ARG A 182 3.68 -1.00 15.93
CA ARG A 182 3.07 0.27 16.34
C ARG A 182 1.82 0.55 15.52
N GLU A 183 0.74 0.93 16.21
CA GLU A 183 -0.50 1.39 15.57
C GLU A 183 -0.29 2.70 14.81
N HIS A 184 -1.36 3.15 14.15
CA HIS A 184 -1.27 4.26 13.21
C HIS A 184 -0.87 5.59 13.88
N GLU A 185 -0.05 6.36 13.17
CA GLU A 185 0.25 7.76 13.46
C GLU A 185 0.24 8.58 12.15
N PRO A 186 0.23 9.92 12.21
CA PRO A 186 0.33 10.77 11.01
C PRO A 186 1.55 10.42 10.14
N ASP A 187 1.34 10.29 8.83
CA ASP A 187 2.45 10.17 7.88
C ASP A 187 3.02 11.56 7.59
N LEU A 188 4.13 11.89 8.25
CA LEU A 188 4.81 13.19 8.13
C LEU A 188 5.50 13.37 6.78
N SER A 189 5.81 12.29 6.04
CA SER A 189 6.39 12.38 4.69
C SER A 189 5.47 13.13 3.72
N ALA A 190 4.16 13.12 3.99
CA ALA A 190 3.19 13.84 3.17
C ALA A 190 3.34 15.37 3.26
N HIS A 191 4.07 15.90 4.24
CA HIS A 191 4.28 17.34 4.43
C HIS A 191 5.63 17.83 3.89
N ASP A 192 6.54 16.92 3.54
CA ASP A 192 7.84 17.27 2.95
C ASP A 192 7.74 17.36 1.43
N SER A 193 7.97 18.56 0.88
CA SER A 193 7.92 18.82 -0.56
C SER A 193 9.00 18.09 -1.37
N LYS A 194 10.01 17.53 -0.72
CA LYS A 194 11.08 16.73 -1.33
C LYS A 194 10.81 15.23 -1.22
N ALA A 195 9.78 14.81 -0.48
CA ALA A 195 9.43 13.41 -0.35
C ALA A 195 8.78 12.89 -1.64
N PRO A 196 8.95 11.59 -1.96
CA PRO A 196 8.37 10.99 -3.16
C PRO A 196 6.85 11.16 -3.22
N TYR A 197 6.18 11.08 -2.06
CA TYR A 197 4.73 11.09 -1.94
C TYR A 197 4.19 12.35 -1.23
N TYR A 198 4.80 13.52 -1.45
CA TYR A 198 4.29 14.79 -0.93
C TYR A 198 2.81 15.02 -1.29
N ASP A 199 2.00 15.50 -0.34
CA ASP A 199 0.63 15.94 -0.60
C ASP A 199 0.45 17.39 -0.10
N PRO A 200 0.44 18.41 -0.99
CA PRO A 200 0.27 19.81 -0.60
C PRO A 200 -1.08 20.11 0.07
N LYS A 201 -2.04 19.17 -0.01
CA LYS A 201 -3.35 19.30 0.62
C LYS A 201 -3.40 18.63 1.99
N SER A 202 -2.36 17.92 2.45
CA SER A 202 -2.26 17.37 3.81
C SER A 202 -1.62 18.41 4.72
N LYS A 203 -2.32 18.84 5.76
CA LYS A 203 -1.82 19.88 6.67
C LYS A 203 -1.33 19.26 7.98
N PRO A 204 -0.29 19.80 8.64
CA PRO A 204 0.16 19.29 9.94
C PRO A 204 -0.93 19.29 11.02
N ALA A 205 -1.82 20.30 11.01
CA ALA A 205 -2.94 20.39 11.94
C ALA A 205 -4.09 19.39 11.65
N ASP A 206 -4.15 18.85 10.43
CA ASP A 206 -5.15 17.85 10.01
C ASP A 206 -4.51 16.87 9.00
N PRO A 207 -3.68 15.93 9.48
CA PRO A 207 -2.93 15.04 8.61
C PRO A 207 -3.87 14.02 7.94
N LYS A 208 -3.86 14.03 6.61
CA LYS A 208 -4.74 13.17 5.81
C LYS A 208 -4.30 11.71 5.82
N TRP A 209 -3.01 11.49 5.91
CA TRP A 209 -2.35 10.21 5.70
C TRP A 209 -1.84 9.65 7.02
N SER A 210 -1.74 8.32 7.06
CA SER A 210 -1.35 7.60 8.26
C SER A 210 -0.37 6.51 7.89
N VAL A 211 0.50 6.20 8.83
CA VAL A 211 1.49 5.13 8.74
C VAL A 211 1.37 4.23 9.96
N VAL A 212 1.68 2.95 9.82
CA VAL A 212 1.93 2.01 10.93
C VAL A 212 3.40 1.62 10.92
N HIS A 213 3.92 1.07 12.02
CA HIS A 213 5.29 0.56 12.01
C HIS A 213 5.30 -0.96 11.99
N VAL A 214 6.14 -1.50 11.11
CA VAL A 214 6.27 -2.93 10.88
C VAL A 214 7.65 -3.44 11.26
N GLU A 215 7.73 -4.71 11.60
CA GLU A 215 8.99 -5.43 11.72
C GLU A 215 8.97 -6.72 10.91
N PHE A 216 10.11 -7.07 10.34
CA PHE A 216 10.34 -8.37 9.74
C PHE A 216 10.00 -9.52 10.71
N ARG A 217 9.33 -10.54 10.19
CA ARG A 217 9.08 -11.80 10.91
C ARG A 217 9.66 -12.98 10.16
N SER A 218 9.38 -13.07 8.87
CA SER A 218 9.96 -14.14 8.07
C SER A 218 10.06 -13.86 6.58
N LYS A 219 10.97 -14.56 5.92
CA LYS A 219 11.09 -14.65 4.47
C LYS A 219 10.80 -16.08 4.01
N PHE A 220 9.99 -16.23 2.98
CA PHE A 220 9.67 -17.53 2.41
C PHE A 220 10.83 -18.04 1.55
N ALA A 221 11.05 -19.35 1.56
CA ALA A 221 12.07 -19.98 0.72
C ALA A 221 11.79 -19.75 -0.77
N GLU A 222 10.51 -19.81 -1.15
CA GLU A 222 10.02 -19.51 -2.49
C GLU A 222 8.81 -18.57 -2.41
N PRO A 223 8.74 -17.51 -3.24
CA PRO A 223 7.57 -16.64 -3.31
C PRO A 223 6.30 -17.37 -3.74
N ILE A 224 5.15 -16.97 -3.20
CA ILE A 224 3.83 -17.36 -3.72
C ILE A 224 3.44 -16.34 -4.80
N GLY A 225 3.68 -16.71 -6.06
CA GLY A 225 3.55 -15.79 -7.20
C GLY A 225 2.10 -15.40 -7.52
N LEU A 226 1.91 -14.22 -8.12
CA LEU A 226 0.59 -13.69 -8.48
C LEU A 226 -0.24 -14.61 -9.40
N LYS A 227 0.42 -15.30 -10.34
CA LYS A 227 -0.27 -16.25 -11.24
C LYS A 227 -0.90 -17.39 -10.44
N GLU A 228 -0.16 -17.91 -9.47
CA GLU A 228 -0.62 -18.95 -8.58
C GLU A 228 -1.74 -18.46 -7.66
N LEU A 229 -1.59 -17.28 -7.05
CA LEU A 229 -2.63 -16.67 -6.23
C LEU A 229 -3.94 -16.52 -7.01
N ARG A 230 -3.87 -16.14 -8.29
CA ARG A 230 -5.04 -16.09 -9.18
C ARG A 230 -5.65 -17.47 -9.39
N THR A 231 -4.86 -18.50 -9.65
CA THR A 231 -5.36 -19.89 -9.76
C THR A 231 -6.04 -20.37 -8.47
N MET A 232 -5.50 -19.98 -7.30
CA MET A 232 -6.08 -20.28 -5.99
C MET A 232 -7.32 -19.45 -5.65
N GLY A 233 -7.65 -18.41 -6.44
CA GLY A 233 -8.82 -17.56 -6.26
C GLY A 233 -9.82 -17.59 -7.43
N ASP A 234 -9.56 -18.37 -8.48
CA ASP A 234 -10.36 -18.40 -9.70
C ASP A 234 -11.65 -19.21 -9.52
N GLY A 235 -12.62 -18.59 -8.87
CA GLY A 235 -14.00 -19.06 -8.79
C GLY A 235 -14.51 -19.36 -7.37
N PRO A 236 -15.82 -19.61 -7.22
CA PRO A 236 -16.43 -19.90 -5.93
C PRO A 236 -15.86 -21.17 -5.28
N GLY A 237 -15.74 -21.17 -3.95
CA GLY A 237 -15.24 -22.31 -3.17
C GLY A 237 -13.72 -22.52 -3.23
N LYS A 238 -12.99 -21.71 -3.99
CA LYS A 238 -11.53 -21.68 -3.97
C LYS A 238 -11.01 -20.97 -2.70
N PRO A 239 -9.84 -21.37 -2.17
CA PRO A 239 -9.33 -20.86 -0.89
C PRO A 239 -9.13 -19.35 -0.88
N LEU A 240 -8.81 -18.73 -2.02
CA LEU A 240 -8.60 -17.28 -2.15
C LEU A 240 -9.73 -16.58 -2.93
N ALA A 241 -10.90 -17.21 -3.07
CA ALA A 241 -12.02 -16.66 -3.85
C ALA A 241 -12.47 -15.27 -3.37
N ASN A 242 -12.22 -14.95 -2.09
CA ASN A 242 -12.59 -13.69 -1.47
C ASN A 242 -11.44 -12.71 -1.21
N MET A 243 -10.22 -13.07 -1.61
CA MET A 243 -9.03 -12.33 -1.26
C MET A 243 -9.05 -10.94 -1.89
N GLN A 244 -8.95 -9.91 -1.04
CA GLN A 244 -9.04 -8.52 -1.48
C GLN A 244 -7.95 -8.15 -2.50
N LEU A 245 -6.75 -8.71 -2.36
CA LEU A 245 -5.65 -8.55 -3.31
C LEU A 245 -6.07 -8.85 -4.76
N LEU A 246 -6.85 -9.92 -4.96
CA LEU A 246 -7.26 -10.40 -6.29
C LEU A 246 -8.44 -9.60 -6.84
N LYS A 247 -9.34 -9.12 -5.96
CA LYS A 247 -10.52 -8.33 -6.34
C LYS A 247 -10.22 -6.85 -6.56
N GLN A 248 -9.21 -6.30 -5.86
CA GLN A 248 -8.88 -4.87 -5.87
C GLN A 248 -7.40 -4.67 -6.18
N SER A 249 -7.03 -4.83 -7.45
CA SER A 249 -5.63 -4.84 -7.90
C SER A 249 -4.85 -3.56 -7.55
N ARG A 250 -5.51 -2.40 -7.53
CA ARG A 250 -4.92 -1.09 -7.20
C ARG A 250 -4.82 -0.79 -5.70
N LEU A 251 -5.37 -1.66 -4.84
CA LEU A 251 -5.29 -1.48 -3.39
C LEU A 251 -3.93 -2.00 -2.90
N SER A 252 -3.14 -1.16 -2.24
CA SER A 252 -1.79 -1.50 -1.74
C SER A 252 -1.77 -2.08 -0.34
N VAL A 253 -2.80 -1.83 0.46
CA VAL A 253 -2.99 -2.36 1.81
C VAL A 253 -4.36 -3.01 1.85
N SER A 254 -4.41 -4.32 2.04
CA SER A 254 -5.65 -5.09 2.00
C SER A 254 -5.80 -6.01 3.21
N LYS A 255 -7.03 -6.30 3.61
CA LYS A 255 -7.33 -7.29 4.64
C LYS A 255 -7.17 -8.71 4.07
N VAL A 256 -6.71 -9.62 4.92
CA VAL A 256 -6.62 -11.06 4.66
C VAL A 256 -7.46 -11.76 5.72
N SER A 257 -8.26 -12.75 5.34
CA SER A 257 -9.02 -13.53 6.32
C SER A 257 -8.11 -14.52 7.07
N SER A 258 -8.54 -15.04 8.22
CA SER A 258 -7.83 -16.10 8.94
C SER A 258 -7.60 -17.33 8.06
N GLU A 259 -8.61 -17.73 7.31
CA GLU A 259 -8.57 -18.90 6.43
C GLU A 259 -7.60 -18.69 5.26
N GLU A 260 -7.60 -17.50 4.66
CA GLU A 260 -6.66 -17.13 3.60
C GLU A 260 -5.22 -17.09 4.13
N TRP A 261 -5.02 -16.55 5.34
CA TRP A 261 -3.72 -16.51 5.99
C TRP A 261 -3.18 -17.91 6.26
N GLU A 262 -3.94 -18.75 6.96
CA GLU A 262 -3.56 -20.11 7.31
C GLU A 262 -3.25 -20.95 6.07
N TYR A 263 -4.09 -20.83 5.03
CA TYR A 263 -3.87 -21.51 3.76
C TYR A 263 -2.54 -21.10 3.10
N LEU A 264 -2.27 -19.79 3.00
CA LEU A 264 -1.05 -19.28 2.38
C LEU A 264 0.21 -19.59 3.19
N ILE A 265 0.12 -19.59 4.52
CA ILE A 265 1.22 -20.05 5.40
C ILE A 265 1.50 -21.53 5.15
N GLY A 266 0.47 -22.39 5.10
CA GLY A 266 0.65 -23.80 4.80
C GLY A 266 1.30 -24.05 3.42
N VAL A 267 0.91 -23.26 2.41
CA VAL A 267 1.57 -23.28 1.10
C VAL A 267 3.05 -22.90 1.21
N ALA A 268 3.38 -21.82 1.93
CA ALA A 268 4.77 -21.37 2.10
C ALA A 268 5.63 -22.40 2.83
N GLU A 269 5.12 -22.98 3.92
CA GLU A 269 5.81 -23.99 4.74
C GLU A 269 6.06 -25.29 3.95
N SER A 270 5.15 -25.67 3.06
CA SER A 270 5.32 -26.86 2.21
C SER A 270 6.51 -26.75 1.22
N ARG A 271 7.00 -25.54 0.94
CA ARG A 271 8.09 -25.27 -0.03
C ARG A 271 9.47 -25.23 0.60
N GLY A 272 9.57 -25.24 1.93
CA GLY A 272 10.86 -25.25 2.61
C GLY A 272 10.87 -24.41 3.88
N LYS A 273 12.05 -24.34 4.49
CA LYS A 273 12.23 -23.61 5.74
C LYS A 273 12.03 -22.11 5.53
N VAL A 274 11.09 -21.56 6.27
CA VAL A 274 10.84 -20.13 6.41
C VAL A 274 12.01 -19.52 7.22
N ILE A 275 12.70 -18.53 6.65
CA ILE A 275 13.79 -17.82 7.33
C ILE A 275 13.14 -16.86 8.31
N THR A 276 13.28 -17.10 9.61
CA THR A 276 12.69 -16.25 10.65
C THR A 276 13.73 -15.32 11.26
N LYS A 277 13.27 -14.17 11.80
CA LYS A 277 14.09 -13.34 12.70
C LYS A 277 14.53 -14.22 13.89
N LYS A 278 15.85 -14.23 14.18
CA LYS A 278 16.41 -14.92 15.36
C LYS A 278 15.99 -14.24 16.65
#